data_AF-Q09B84-F1
#
_entry.id   AF-Q09B84-F1
#
_cell.length_a   1.000
_cell.length_b   1.000
_cell.length_c   1.000
_cell.angle_alpha   90.00
_cell.angle_beta   90.00
_cell.angle_gamma   90.00
#
_symmetry.space_group_name_H-M   'P 1'
#
loop_
_entity.id
_entity.type
_entity.pdbx_description
1 polymer ?
#
loop_
_entity_poly.entity_id
_entity_poly.type
_entity_poly.pdbx_seq_one_letter_code
_entity_poly.pdbx_strand_id
1 'polypeptide(L)'
;MDLGGYNLFLLEDYSGGHDVMGKVAAGGDIHLTDFAVGAGLSGDISNTLVAGGNLALSRGGVWGDARYAGSYSADQTVVFPRGSAAQGTPIDFAERGAKLRQLSAQLAGLTVNGTTVRENWGGLFLRGTAPDTNVFEVNASAITGAKLLSIEAPANSLAVVNIRGASATFTGFGQTFSGGIDQQGVLFNFVDATGIEAHGYGFWGTVLAPFADVTFNDGSWDGGIYAKSLTGNAEGHINPLKDHDICL
;
A
#
# COMPACT_ATOMS: atom_id res chain seq x y z
N MET A 1 -3.71 -15.15 1.10
CA MET A 1 -2.64 -14.31 1.70
C MET A 1 -3.31 -13.05 2.21
N ASP A 2 -3.15 -12.73 3.49
CA ASP A 2 -3.81 -11.57 4.10
C ASP A 2 -3.08 -10.26 3.72
N LEU A 3 -3.82 -9.35 3.06
CA LEU A 3 -3.44 -7.98 2.71
C LEU A 3 -4.17 -6.92 3.59
N GLY A 4 -4.79 -7.33 4.70
CA GLY A 4 -5.46 -6.45 5.66
C GLY A 4 -4.68 -6.21 6.97
N GLY A 5 -3.66 -7.01 7.26
CA GLY A 5 -2.92 -6.94 8.54
C GLY A 5 -2.05 -5.70 8.75
N TYR A 6 -1.66 -4.98 7.70
CA TYR A 6 -0.83 -3.78 7.76
C TYR A 6 -1.36 -2.68 6.82
N ASN A 7 -1.22 -1.42 7.23
CA ASN A 7 -1.42 -0.28 6.33
C ASN A 7 -0.22 -0.11 5.39
N LEU A 8 0.98 -0.45 5.88
CA LEU A 8 2.23 -0.41 5.13
C LEU A 8 3.08 -1.63 5.48
N PHE A 9 3.45 -2.40 4.47
CA PHE A 9 4.32 -3.56 4.60
C PHE A 9 5.39 -3.52 3.51
N LEU A 10 6.65 -3.38 3.91
CA LEU A 10 7.79 -3.22 3.02
C LEU A 10 8.78 -4.37 3.21
N LEU A 11 9.40 -4.81 2.13
CA LEU A 11 10.42 -5.87 2.17
C LEU A 11 11.79 -5.34 2.57
N GLU A 12 12.04 -4.06 2.31
CA GLU A 12 13.27 -3.33 2.60
C GLU A 12 12.90 -2.10 3.42
N ASP A 13 13.42 -0.92 3.07
CA ASP A 13 13.44 0.25 3.96
C ASP A 13 12.18 1.13 3.87
N TYR A 14 11.92 1.85 4.97
CA TYR A 14 10.96 2.96 5.03
C TYR A 14 11.66 4.25 5.50
N SER A 15 11.56 5.33 4.73
CA SER A 15 12.20 6.62 5.08
C SER A 15 11.30 7.83 4.81
N GLY A 16 11.46 8.86 5.65
CA GLY A 16 10.64 10.07 5.65
C GLY A 16 9.42 9.83 6.51
N GLY A 17 8.42 9.19 5.94
CA GLY A 17 7.11 8.93 6.54
C GLY A 17 6.38 10.19 6.99
N HIS A 18 5.15 10.00 7.44
CA HIS A 18 4.35 10.99 8.16
C HIS A 18 3.37 10.21 9.04
N ASP A 19 2.07 10.45 8.90
CA ASP A 19 1.03 9.75 9.63
C ASP A 19 0.61 8.46 8.92
N VAL A 20 0.70 7.33 9.62
CA VAL A 20 0.11 6.05 9.20
C VAL A 20 -0.81 5.56 10.32
N MET A 21 -2.11 5.64 10.08
CA MET A 21 -3.13 5.40 11.10
C MET A 21 -3.15 3.94 11.60
N GLY A 22 -2.73 2.99 10.75
CA GLY A 22 -2.64 1.56 11.07
C GLY A 22 -1.23 1.07 11.38
N LYS A 23 -1.01 -0.24 11.21
CA LYS A 23 0.29 -0.89 11.46
C LYS A 23 1.26 -0.70 10.29
N VAL A 24 2.54 -0.60 10.62
CA VAL A 24 3.67 -0.47 9.68
C VAL A 24 4.69 -1.58 9.94
N ALA A 25 5.16 -2.22 8.88
CA ALA A 25 6.30 -3.13 8.93
C ALA A 25 7.23 -2.90 7.74
N ALA A 26 8.54 -2.94 7.98
CA ALA A 26 9.57 -2.85 6.94
C ALA A 26 10.66 -3.87 7.24
N GLY A 27 11.07 -4.67 6.25
CA GLY A 27 12.07 -5.72 6.42
C GLY A 27 13.49 -5.19 6.60
N GLY A 28 13.74 -3.96 6.18
CA GLY A 28 14.98 -3.23 6.41
C GLY A 28 14.87 -2.21 7.53
N ASP A 29 15.52 -1.07 7.33
CA ASP A 29 15.60 0.02 8.28
C ASP A 29 14.35 0.90 8.19
N ILE A 30 13.94 1.45 9.34
CA ILE A 30 12.88 2.45 9.43
C ILE A 30 13.47 3.75 9.98
N HIS A 31 13.33 4.83 9.22
CA HIS A 31 13.69 6.19 9.64
C HIS A 31 12.51 7.16 9.49
N LEU A 32 11.93 7.58 10.62
CA LEU A 32 10.76 8.46 10.65
C LEU A 32 11.03 9.76 11.40
N THR A 33 10.52 10.85 10.85
CA THR A 33 10.46 12.16 11.48
C THR A 33 9.08 12.76 11.33
N ASP A 34 8.60 13.51 12.33
CA ASP A 34 7.30 14.20 12.26
C ASP A 34 6.15 13.22 11.95
N PHE A 35 6.05 12.15 12.75
CA PHE A 35 5.22 10.98 12.43
C PHE A 35 4.19 10.63 13.52
N ALA A 36 3.10 10.00 13.13
CA ALA A 36 2.24 9.20 14.00
C ALA A 36 1.98 7.82 13.39
N VAL A 37 2.31 6.75 14.12
CA VAL A 37 2.02 5.37 13.69
C VAL A 37 0.99 4.71 14.62
N GLY A 38 -0.06 4.14 14.04
CA GLY A 38 -1.05 3.34 14.75
C GLY A 38 -2.08 4.15 15.55
N ALA A 39 -2.15 5.47 15.37
CA ALA A 39 -3.06 6.34 16.12
C ALA A 39 -4.55 5.99 15.89
N GLY A 40 -4.88 5.37 14.75
CA GLY A 40 -6.24 4.91 14.42
C GLY A 40 -6.58 3.51 14.93
N LEU A 41 -5.63 2.78 15.53
CA LEU A 41 -5.87 1.41 16.01
C LEU A 41 -6.74 1.41 17.28
N SER A 42 -7.87 0.71 17.26
CA SER A 42 -8.79 0.60 18.41
C SER A 42 -8.56 -0.63 19.30
N GLY A 43 -7.77 -1.60 18.85
CA GLY A 43 -7.59 -2.90 19.50
C GLY A 43 -6.13 -3.33 19.61
N ASP A 44 -5.77 -4.37 18.87
CA ASP A 44 -4.44 -4.99 18.91
C ASP A 44 -3.30 -4.00 18.64
N ILE A 45 -2.48 -3.79 19.66
CA ILE A 45 -1.32 -2.91 19.65
C ILE A 45 0.00 -3.65 19.40
N SER A 46 -0.04 -4.97 19.27
CA SER A 46 1.18 -5.75 19.03
C SER A 46 1.70 -5.48 17.62
N ASN A 47 3.03 -5.36 17.50
CA ASN A 47 3.70 -5.19 16.21
C ASN A 47 3.13 -4.02 15.39
N THR A 48 2.79 -2.91 16.07
CA THR A 48 2.27 -1.69 15.43
C THR A 48 3.33 -1.06 14.53
N LEU A 49 4.60 -1.12 14.92
CA LEU A 49 5.73 -0.70 14.10
C LEU A 49 6.82 -1.78 14.14
N VAL A 50 7.20 -2.34 13.00
CA VAL A 50 8.23 -3.41 12.95
C VAL A 50 9.33 -3.06 11.95
N ALA A 51 10.56 -2.89 12.42
CA ALA A 51 11.75 -2.80 11.59
C ALA A 51 12.52 -4.14 11.62
N GLY A 52 12.73 -4.75 10.46
CA GLY A 52 13.61 -5.92 10.31
C GLY A 52 15.09 -5.57 10.41
N GLY A 53 15.43 -4.27 10.38
CA GLY A 53 16.75 -3.70 10.64
C GLY A 53 16.73 -2.72 11.82
N ASN A 54 17.34 -1.56 11.62
CA ASN A 54 17.42 -0.46 12.58
C ASN A 54 16.10 0.33 12.65
N LEU A 55 15.80 0.87 13.82
CA LEU A 55 14.66 1.77 14.04
C LEU A 55 15.16 3.12 14.56
N ALA A 56 15.01 4.16 13.74
CA ALA A 56 15.40 5.53 14.06
C ALA A 56 14.17 6.45 14.02
N LEU A 57 13.86 7.08 15.14
CA LEU A 57 12.65 7.88 15.34
C LEU A 57 13.00 9.29 15.85
N SER A 58 12.33 10.32 15.32
CA SER A 58 12.38 11.68 15.87
C SER A 58 11.03 12.37 15.74
N ARG A 59 10.67 13.23 16.70
CA ARG A 59 9.44 14.05 16.65
C ARG A 59 8.18 13.27 16.24
N GLY A 60 7.64 12.42 17.13
CA GLY A 60 6.46 11.65 16.76
C GLY A 60 5.98 10.66 17.81
N GLY A 61 4.99 9.87 17.45
CA GLY A 61 4.35 8.92 18.37
C GLY A 61 4.04 7.57 17.75
N VAL A 62 4.20 6.50 18.53
CA VAL A 62 3.72 5.15 18.19
C VAL A 62 2.63 4.73 19.17
N TRP A 63 1.42 4.49 18.68
CA TRP A 63 0.27 4.02 19.48
C TRP A 63 0.21 2.49 19.54
N GLY A 64 1.34 1.87 19.89
CA GLY A 64 1.46 0.45 20.14
C GLY A 64 2.89 -0.02 20.32
N ASP A 65 3.10 -1.33 20.26
CA ASP A 65 4.43 -1.93 20.39
C ASP A 65 5.25 -1.72 19.12
N ALA A 66 6.49 -1.26 19.31
CA ALA A 66 7.50 -1.26 18.27
C ALA A 66 8.48 -2.41 18.45
N ARG A 67 8.86 -3.06 17.35
CA ARG A 67 9.87 -4.13 17.29
C ARG A 67 10.96 -3.76 16.30
N TYR A 68 12.20 -4.07 16.65
CA TYR A 68 13.37 -3.81 15.81
C TYR A 68 14.38 -4.94 15.93
N ALA A 69 15.08 -5.29 14.84
CA ALA A 69 16.12 -6.32 14.89
C ALA A 69 17.49 -5.75 15.25
N GLY A 70 17.83 -4.61 14.67
CA GLY A 70 19.13 -3.94 14.79
C GLY A 70 19.20 -2.99 15.98
N SER A 71 19.67 -1.78 15.72
CA SER A 71 19.76 -0.71 16.72
C SER A 71 18.45 0.08 16.82
N TYR A 72 18.23 0.67 18.00
CA TYR A 72 17.13 1.60 18.23
C TYR A 72 17.68 2.97 18.67
N SER A 73 17.23 4.02 17.99
CA SER A 73 17.52 5.40 18.35
C SER A 73 16.23 6.21 18.30
N ALA A 74 15.96 6.93 19.38
CA ALA A 74 14.84 7.85 19.45
C ALA A 74 15.27 9.13 20.17
N ASP A 75 14.87 10.28 19.64
CA ASP A 75 15.06 11.54 20.37
C ASP A 75 14.08 11.66 21.56
N GLN A 76 14.27 12.69 22.39
CA GLN A 76 13.47 12.91 23.61
C GLN A 76 12.01 13.29 23.33
N THR A 77 11.66 13.59 22.09
CA THR A 77 10.30 13.99 21.68
C THR A 77 9.47 12.82 21.17
N VAL A 78 10.08 11.64 20.97
CA VAL A 78 9.37 10.42 20.60
C VAL A 78 8.57 9.90 21.79
N VAL A 79 7.29 9.64 21.57
CA VAL A 79 6.37 9.11 22.60
C VAL A 79 5.79 7.76 22.20
N PHE A 80 5.52 6.93 23.20
CA PHE A 80 4.72 5.72 23.07
C PHE A 80 3.49 5.88 23.98
N PRO A 81 2.40 6.53 23.52
CA PRO A 81 1.21 6.76 24.35
C PRO A 81 0.61 5.46 24.89
N ARG A 82 0.83 4.36 24.16
CA ARG A 82 0.58 2.99 24.61
C ARG A 82 1.57 2.06 23.92
N GLY A 83 1.97 0.98 24.62
CA GLY A 83 3.00 0.06 24.14
C GLY A 83 4.41 0.57 24.43
N SER A 84 5.41 -0.10 23.85
CA SER A 84 6.83 0.25 24.02
C SER A 84 7.68 -0.25 22.86
N ALA A 85 8.89 0.28 22.73
CA ALA A 85 9.90 -0.27 21.83
C ALA A 85 10.69 -1.38 22.52
N ALA A 86 10.82 -2.53 21.87
CA ALA A 86 11.67 -3.61 22.33
C ALA A 86 12.26 -4.38 21.14
N GLN A 87 13.50 -4.84 21.29
CA GLN A 87 14.15 -5.63 20.25
C GLN A 87 13.38 -6.94 20.00
N GLY A 88 13.29 -7.35 18.73
CA GLY A 88 12.62 -8.58 18.31
C GLY A 88 12.29 -8.61 16.83
N THR A 89 12.18 -9.82 16.27
CA THR A 89 11.91 -10.08 14.84
C THR A 89 10.64 -10.90 14.67
N PRO A 90 9.45 -10.31 14.86
CA PRO A 90 8.18 -11.05 14.86
C PRO A 90 7.70 -11.47 13.45
N ILE A 91 8.36 -10.99 12.38
CA ILE A 91 7.94 -11.19 11.00
C ILE A 91 9.09 -11.84 10.23
N ASP A 92 8.79 -12.93 9.51
CA ASP A 92 9.67 -13.46 8.46
C ASP A 92 9.41 -12.69 7.15
N PHE A 93 10.20 -11.65 6.90
CA PHE A 93 10.06 -10.82 5.69
C PHE A 93 10.44 -11.56 4.41
N ALA A 94 11.33 -12.55 4.47
CA ALA A 94 11.70 -13.35 3.31
C ALA A 94 10.52 -14.24 2.87
N GLU A 95 9.88 -14.93 3.81
CA GLU A 95 8.69 -15.73 3.55
C GLU A 95 7.51 -14.86 3.08
N ARG A 96 7.25 -13.74 3.78
CA ARG A 96 6.18 -12.80 3.38
C ARG A 96 6.44 -12.22 1.99
N GLY A 97 7.67 -11.85 1.66
CA GLY A 97 8.03 -11.35 0.33
C GLY A 97 7.85 -12.38 -0.77
N ALA A 98 8.21 -13.65 -0.53
CA ALA A 98 7.94 -14.73 -1.47
C ALA A 98 6.42 -14.89 -1.72
N LYS A 99 5.61 -14.85 -0.66
CA LYS A 99 4.14 -14.93 -0.77
C LYS A 99 3.53 -13.74 -1.51
N LEU A 100 4.01 -12.52 -1.28
CA LEU A 100 3.53 -11.32 -2.00
C LEU A 100 3.85 -11.38 -3.50
N ARG A 101 5.06 -11.83 -3.86
CA ARG A 101 5.45 -12.04 -5.26
C ARG A 101 4.64 -13.14 -5.94
N GLN A 102 4.41 -14.25 -5.23
CA GLN A 102 3.54 -15.32 -5.72
C GLN A 102 2.11 -14.82 -5.95
N LEU A 103 1.54 -14.10 -4.98
CA LEU A 103 0.20 -13.51 -5.11
C LEU A 103 0.11 -12.57 -6.32
N SER A 104 1.09 -11.67 -6.47
CA SER A 104 1.15 -10.76 -7.60
C SER A 104 1.16 -11.50 -8.95
N ALA A 105 1.95 -12.57 -9.05
CA ALA A 105 1.99 -13.42 -10.24
C ALA A 105 0.67 -14.18 -10.50
N GLN A 106 0.01 -14.68 -9.45
CA GLN A 106 -1.29 -15.36 -9.58
C GLN A 106 -2.38 -14.39 -10.05
N LEU A 107 -2.46 -13.19 -9.44
CA LEU A 107 -3.39 -12.13 -9.85
C LEU A 107 -3.14 -11.69 -11.31
N ALA A 108 -1.88 -11.61 -11.71
CA ALA A 108 -1.48 -11.29 -13.08
C ALA A 108 -1.84 -12.38 -14.11
N GLY A 109 -2.11 -13.60 -13.65
CA GLY A 109 -2.56 -14.74 -14.47
C GLY A 109 -4.08 -14.87 -14.58
N LEU A 110 -4.85 -14.07 -13.84
CA LEU A 110 -6.31 -14.10 -13.93
C LEU A 110 -6.79 -13.64 -15.31
N THR A 111 -7.87 -14.25 -15.79
CA THR A 111 -8.48 -13.87 -17.07
C THR A 111 -9.11 -12.49 -16.95
N VAL A 112 -8.67 -11.55 -17.79
CA VAL A 112 -9.27 -10.22 -17.92
C VAL A 112 -10.73 -10.35 -18.34
N ASN A 113 -11.64 -9.83 -17.53
CA ASN A 113 -13.08 -9.82 -17.79
C ASN A 113 -13.69 -8.40 -17.70
N GLY A 114 -12.88 -7.41 -17.34
CA GLY A 114 -13.22 -6.00 -17.39
C GLY A 114 -12.72 -5.33 -18.67
N THR A 115 -13.14 -4.08 -18.88
CA THR A 115 -12.68 -3.24 -19.99
C THR A 115 -11.85 -2.07 -19.48
N THR A 116 -10.84 -1.67 -20.25
CA THR A 116 -9.97 -0.54 -19.94
C THR A 116 -9.91 0.40 -21.16
N VAL A 117 -10.20 1.68 -20.95
CA VAL A 117 -10.21 2.71 -22.00
C VAL A 117 -9.40 3.91 -21.53
N ARG A 118 -8.40 4.32 -22.32
CA ARG A 118 -7.68 5.58 -22.14
C ARG A 118 -8.17 6.60 -23.16
N GLU A 119 -8.84 7.63 -22.69
CA GLU A 119 -9.35 8.73 -23.50
C GLU A 119 -8.24 9.74 -23.86
N ASN A 120 -8.41 10.42 -25.00
CA ASN A 120 -7.42 11.38 -25.51
C ASN A 120 -7.20 12.59 -24.57
N TRP A 121 -8.21 12.98 -23.80
CA TRP A 121 -8.08 14.05 -22.81
C TRP A 121 -7.36 13.61 -21.52
N GLY A 122 -7.07 12.30 -21.39
CA GLY A 122 -6.29 11.74 -20.28
C GLY A 122 -7.09 10.93 -19.26
N GLY A 123 -8.39 10.73 -19.44
CA GLY A 123 -9.19 9.86 -18.58
C GLY A 123 -8.88 8.39 -18.79
N LEU A 124 -8.68 7.63 -17.71
CA LEU A 124 -8.50 6.19 -17.71
C LEU A 124 -9.72 5.54 -17.03
N PHE A 125 -10.50 4.79 -17.81
CA PHE A 125 -11.77 4.21 -17.40
C PHE A 125 -11.66 2.69 -17.36
N LEU A 126 -12.00 2.11 -16.21
CA LEU A 126 -12.03 0.68 -15.96
C LEU A 126 -13.48 0.32 -15.66
N ARG A 127 -14.08 -0.57 -16.46
CA ARG A 127 -15.47 -0.98 -16.28
C ARG A 127 -15.62 -2.48 -16.21
N GLY A 128 -16.10 -2.97 -15.08
CA GLY A 128 -16.41 -4.36 -14.80
C GLY A 128 -17.88 -4.52 -14.37
N THR A 129 -18.46 -5.67 -14.69
CA THR A 129 -19.88 -5.96 -14.37
C THR A 129 -20.06 -7.30 -13.66
N ALA A 130 -18.98 -8.03 -13.39
CA ALA A 130 -19.05 -9.30 -12.67
C ALA A 130 -19.36 -9.02 -11.19
N PRO A 131 -20.25 -9.81 -10.57
CA PRO A 131 -20.66 -9.58 -9.18
C PRO A 131 -19.54 -9.85 -8.17
N ASP A 132 -18.59 -10.74 -8.51
CA ASP A 132 -17.58 -11.21 -7.56
C ASP A 132 -16.20 -10.61 -7.84
N THR A 133 -15.65 -10.79 -9.06
CA THR A 133 -14.30 -10.32 -9.40
C THR A 133 -14.24 -9.75 -10.81
N ASN A 134 -13.69 -8.55 -10.91
CA ASN A 134 -13.46 -7.80 -12.13
C ASN A 134 -11.95 -7.61 -12.30
N VAL A 135 -11.39 -8.15 -13.37
CA VAL A 135 -9.95 -8.14 -13.67
C VAL A 135 -9.71 -7.20 -14.83
N PHE A 136 -8.82 -6.23 -14.63
CA PHE A 136 -8.42 -5.21 -15.58
C PHE A 136 -6.94 -5.33 -15.90
N GLU A 137 -6.55 -4.89 -17.08
CA GLU A 137 -5.16 -4.84 -17.53
C GLU A 137 -4.84 -3.40 -17.96
N VAL A 138 -3.81 -2.81 -17.34
CA VAL A 138 -3.42 -1.41 -17.53
C VAL A 138 -1.92 -1.35 -17.82
N ASN A 139 -1.53 -0.75 -18.95
CA ASN A 139 -0.13 -0.39 -19.14
C ASN A 139 0.23 0.78 -18.21
N ALA A 140 1.34 0.70 -17.50
CA ALA A 140 1.82 1.76 -16.60
C ALA A 140 1.98 3.11 -17.31
N SER A 141 2.35 3.10 -18.60
CA SER A 141 2.40 4.32 -19.44
C SER A 141 1.04 4.98 -19.64
N ALA A 142 -0.06 4.23 -19.50
CA ALA A 142 -1.41 4.77 -19.51
C ALA A 142 -1.81 5.44 -18.19
N ILE A 143 -0.96 5.43 -17.16
CA ILE A 143 -1.14 6.19 -15.93
C ILE A 143 -0.39 7.52 -16.01
N THR A 144 0.82 7.51 -16.60
CA THR A 144 1.60 8.74 -16.80
C THR A 144 0.77 9.78 -17.58
N GLY A 145 0.63 10.96 -16.99
CA GLY A 145 -0.16 12.07 -17.55
C GLY A 145 -1.67 11.85 -17.56
N ALA A 146 -2.21 10.85 -16.85
CA ALA A 146 -3.64 10.69 -16.65
C ALA A 146 -4.24 11.92 -15.94
N LYS A 147 -5.53 12.14 -16.16
CA LYS A 147 -6.32 13.26 -15.58
C LYS A 147 -7.43 12.76 -14.66
N LEU A 148 -7.81 11.50 -14.80
CA LEU A 148 -8.80 10.81 -13.99
C LEU A 148 -8.54 9.30 -14.09
N LEU A 149 -8.63 8.59 -12.96
CA LEU A 149 -8.84 7.16 -12.93
C LEU A 149 -10.28 6.88 -12.45
N SER A 150 -11.09 6.26 -13.29
CA SER A 150 -12.47 5.90 -12.97
C SER A 150 -12.60 4.39 -12.94
N ILE A 151 -13.10 3.84 -11.83
CA ILE A 151 -13.35 2.40 -11.67
C ILE A 151 -14.85 2.19 -11.43
N GLU A 152 -15.53 1.59 -12.40
CA GLU A 152 -16.91 1.14 -12.31
C GLU A 152 -16.95 -0.37 -12.06
N ALA A 153 -17.50 -0.79 -10.93
CA ALA A 153 -17.74 -2.20 -10.62
C ALA A 153 -18.87 -2.35 -9.58
N PRO A 154 -19.54 -3.51 -9.51
CA PRO A 154 -20.59 -3.75 -8.53
C PRO A 154 -20.10 -3.60 -7.08
N ALA A 155 -21.00 -3.16 -6.19
CA ALA A 155 -20.75 -3.17 -4.75
C ALA A 155 -20.34 -4.56 -4.25
N ASN A 156 -19.42 -4.60 -3.29
CA ASN A 156 -18.86 -5.82 -2.69
C ASN A 156 -18.10 -6.75 -3.66
N SER A 157 -17.91 -6.35 -4.93
CA SER A 157 -17.00 -7.04 -5.85
C SER A 157 -15.54 -6.65 -5.58
N LEU A 158 -14.62 -7.46 -6.09
CA LEU A 158 -13.19 -7.16 -6.16
C LEU A 158 -12.82 -6.63 -7.54
N ALA A 159 -12.14 -5.49 -7.62
CA ALA A 159 -11.47 -5.00 -8.80
C ALA A 159 -9.96 -5.26 -8.69
N VAL A 160 -9.45 -6.23 -9.47
CA VAL A 160 -8.02 -6.49 -9.63
C VAL A 160 -7.51 -5.69 -10.83
N VAL A 161 -6.70 -4.68 -10.58
CA VAL A 161 -6.08 -3.85 -11.62
C VAL A 161 -4.64 -4.31 -11.80
N ASN A 162 -4.40 -5.20 -12.78
CA ASN A 162 -3.05 -5.60 -13.15
C ASN A 162 -2.38 -4.47 -13.94
N ILE A 163 -1.32 -3.90 -13.39
CA ILE A 163 -0.54 -2.81 -13.98
C ILE A 163 0.80 -3.37 -14.46
N ARG A 164 1.11 -3.22 -15.75
CA ARG A 164 2.36 -3.69 -16.37
C ARG A 164 3.23 -2.57 -16.90
N GLY A 165 4.54 -2.71 -16.66
CA GLY A 165 5.58 -1.77 -17.04
C GLY A 165 6.52 -1.50 -15.88
N ALA A 166 7.80 -1.31 -16.20
CA ALA A 166 8.86 -1.14 -15.20
C ALA A 166 8.66 0.05 -14.25
N SER A 167 7.92 1.08 -14.67
CA SER A 167 7.65 2.25 -13.85
C SER A 167 6.29 2.88 -14.12
N ALA A 168 5.64 3.40 -13.07
CA ALA A 168 4.41 4.19 -13.16
C ALA A 168 4.57 5.52 -12.41
N THR A 169 3.97 6.59 -12.94
CA THR A 169 3.99 7.93 -12.32
C THR A 169 2.57 8.44 -12.12
N PHE A 170 2.21 8.71 -10.87
CA PHE A 170 0.92 9.25 -10.43
C PHE A 170 1.11 10.70 -9.96
N THR A 171 0.52 11.67 -10.66
CA THR A 171 0.73 13.08 -10.31
C THR A 171 -0.56 13.89 -10.45
N GLY A 172 -1.13 14.29 -9.30
CA GLY A 172 -2.15 15.35 -9.25
C GLY A 172 -3.46 15.08 -9.98
N PHE A 173 -3.81 13.81 -10.23
CA PHE A 173 -5.09 13.45 -10.87
C PHE A 173 -6.03 12.73 -9.90
N GLY A 174 -7.33 12.81 -10.17
CA GLY A 174 -8.36 12.26 -9.28
C GLY A 174 -8.65 10.78 -9.53
N GLN A 175 -9.20 10.12 -8.51
CA GLN A 175 -9.79 8.78 -8.60
C GLN A 175 -11.30 8.88 -8.33
N THR A 176 -12.12 8.09 -9.02
CA THR A 176 -13.57 8.02 -8.77
C THR A 176 -14.10 6.60 -8.91
N PHE A 177 -15.19 6.34 -8.19
CA PHE A 177 -15.90 5.05 -8.20
C PHE A 177 -17.34 5.21 -8.66
N SER A 178 -17.84 4.18 -9.35
CA SER A 178 -19.25 4.03 -9.70
C SER A 178 -19.66 2.56 -9.70
N GLY A 179 -20.96 2.26 -9.81
CA GLY A 179 -21.47 0.88 -9.72
C GLY A 179 -21.57 0.32 -8.29
N GLY A 180 -21.06 1.04 -7.29
CA GLY A 180 -21.18 0.74 -5.87
C GLY A 180 -19.91 0.17 -5.22
N ILE A 181 -18.84 -0.06 -5.99
CA ILE A 181 -17.51 -0.36 -5.43
C ILE A 181 -16.96 0.80 -4.59
N ASP A 182 -16.14 0.47 -3.60
CA ASP A 182 -15.41 1.39 -2.73
C ASP A 182 -13.92 1.02 -2.66
N GLN A 183 -13.11 1.83 -1.97
CA GLN A 183 -11.67 1.61 -1.84
C GLN A 183 -11.31 0.24 -1.23
N GLN A 184 -12.21 -0.37 -0.45
CA GLN A 184 -11.94 -1.67 0.17
C GLN A 184 -12.16 -2.84 -0.81
N GLY A 185 -12.65 -2.59 -2.03
CA GLY A 185 -12.80 -3.57 -3.10
C GLY A 185 -11.77 -3.43 -4.22
N VAL A 186 -10.75 -2.57 -4.09
CA VAL A 186 -9.79 -2.29 -5.18
C VAL A 186 -8.39 -2.77 -4.81
N LEU A 187 -7.81 -3.59 -5.68
CA LEU A 187 -6.44 -4.09 -5.58
C LEU A 187 -5.64 -3.69 -6.82
N PHE A 188 -4.71 -2.76 -6.66
CA PHE A 188 -3.71 -2.41 -7.66
C PHE A 188 -2.54 -3.39 -7.59
N ASN A 189 -2.42 -4.26 -8.58
CA ASN A 189 -1.33 -5.22 -8.68
C ASN A 189 -0.29 -4.72 -9.69
N PHE A 190 0.80 -4.12 -9.22
CA PHE A 190 1.93 -3.76 -10.05
C PHE A 190 2.79 -5.01 -10.28
N VAL A 191 2.62 -5.61 -11.46
CA VAL A 191 3.11 -6.96 -11.74
C VAL A 191 4.63 -7.02 -11.83
N ASP A 192 5.22 -6.05 -12.51
CA ASP A 192 6.64 -6.03 -12.89
C ASP A 192 7.28 -4.65 -12.68
N ALA A 193 6.59 -3.72 -12.02
CA ALA A 193 7.13 -2.41 -11.71
C ALA A 193 8.29 -2.51 -10.71
N THR A 194 9.40 -1.88 -11.05
CA THR A 194 10.56 -1.71 -10.15
C THR A 194 10.60 -0.33 -9.52
N GLY A 195 9.83 0.63 -10.04
CA GLY A 195 9.72 1.98 -9.48
C GLY A 195 8.31 2.55 -9.60
N ILE A 196 7.82 3.16 -8.53
CA ILE A 196 6.55 3.90 -8.53
C ILE A 196 6.82 5.29 -7.99
N GLU A 197 6.43 6.31 -8.75
CA GLU A 197 6.47 7.70 -8.30
C GLU A 197 5.04 8.20 -8.12
N ALA A 198 4.73 8.74 -6.95
CA ALA A 198 3.45 9.33 -6.63
C ALA A 198 3.65 10.68 -5.94
N HIS A 199 2.93 11.70 -6.42
CA HIS A 199 2.99 13.05 -5.88
C HIS A 199 1.63 13.73 -5.98
N GLY A 200 1.11 14.29 -4.89
CA GLY A 200 -0.20 14.98 -4.96
C GLY A 200 -1.33 14.02 -5.34
N TYR A 201 -1.21 12.73 -5.01
CA TYR A 201 -2.11 11.67 -5.44
C TYR A 201 -2.67 10.90 -4.24
N GLY A 202 -3.94 10.47 -4.35
CA GLY A 202 -4.60 9.61 -3.38
C GLY A 202 -4.81 8.21 -3.96
N PHE A 203 -4.15 7.19 -3.43
CA PHE A 203 -4.48 5.80 -3.75
C PHE A 203 -5.72 5.39 -2.97
N TRP A 204 -6.86 5.21 -3.63
CA TRP A 204 -8.04 4.60 -3.01
C TRP A 204 -8.10 3.12 -3.38
N GLY A 205 -7.56 2.27 -2.52
CA GLY A 205 -7.34 0.86 -2.79
C GLY A 205 -6.07 0.33 -2.16
N THR A 206 -5.94 -0.99 -2.15
CA THR A 206 -4.71 -1.67 -1.72
C THR A 206 -3.74 -1.80 -2.89
N VAL A 207 -2.47 -1.50 -2.65
CA VAL A 207 -1.37 -1.58 -3.60
C VAL A 207 -0.51 -2.80 -3.29
N LEU A 208 -0.32 -3.67 -4.27
CA LEU A 208 0.62 -4.79 -4.25
C LEU A 208 1.69 -4.54 -5.32
N ALA A 209 2.89 -4.19 -4.89
CA ALA A 209 4.03 -3.84 -5.76
C ALA A 209 5.33 -4.44 -5.22
N PRO A 210 5.44 -5.78 -5.12
CA PRO A 210 6.47 -6.46 -4.33
C PRO A 210 7.90 -6.34 -4.88
N PHE A 211 8.08 -5.69 -6.03
CA PHE A 211 9.37 -5.40 -6.66
C PHE A 211 9.70 -3.91 -6.70
N ALA A 212 8.75 -3.04 -6.33
CA ALA A 212 8.87 -1.60 -6.58
C ALA A 212 9.44 -0.84 -5.39
N ASP A 213 10.45 -0.01 -5.67
CA ASP A 213 10.82 1.10 -4.82
C ASP A 213 9.83 2.25 -5.04
N VAL A 214 9.11 2.65 -3.99
CA VAL A 214 8.04 3.67 -4.06
C VAL A 214 8.56 5.01 -3.55
N THR A 215 8.46 6.05 -4.36
CA THR A 215 8.61 7.44 -3.91
C THR A 215 7.21 8.07 -3.84
N PHE A 216 6.74 8.42 -2.64
CA PHE A 216 5.38 8.92 -2.46
C PHE A 216 5.34 10.17 -1.57
N ASN A 217 5.13 11.32 -2.20
CA ASN A 217 5.10 12.62 -1.52
C ASN A 217 3.76 13.34 -1.65
N ASP A 218 3.43 14.15 -0.64
CA ASP A 218 2.30 15.08 -0.64
C ASP A 218 0.99 14.42 -1.08
N GLY A 219 0.72 13.22 -0.57
CA GLY A 219 -0.42 12.40 -0.97
C GLY A 219 -0.86 11.47 0.14
N SER A 220 -1.78 10.57 -0.18
CA SER A 220 -2.30 9.62 0.80
C SER A 220 -2.68 8.28 0.18
N TRP A 221 -2.86 7.27 1.02
CA TRP A 221 -3.50 6.03 0.61
C TRP A 221 -4.58 5.60 1.61
N ASP A 222 -5.68 5.10 1.06
CA ASP A 222 -6.80 4.52 1.77
C ASP A 222 -6.84 3.03 1.44
N GLY A 223 -6.08 2.25 2.22
CA GLY A 223 -5.81 0.84 1.93
C GLY A 223 -4.48 0.35 2.50
N GLY A 224 -3.98 -0.77 2.00
CA GLY A 224 -2.61 -1.22 2.31
C GLY A 224 -1.63 -0.89 1.18
N ILE A 225 -0.36 -0.64 1.50
CA ILE A 225 0.74 -0.69 0.53
C ILE A 225 1.66 -1.84 0.90
N TYR A 226 1.84 -2.77 -0.04
CA TYR A 226 2.72 -3.94 0.06
C TYR A 226 3.78 -3.85 -1.03
N ALA A 227 4.96 -3.31 -0.70
CA ALA A 227 5.97 -2.94 -1.69
C ALA A 227 7.39 -3.39 -1.28
N LYS A 228 8.39 -3.11 -2.14
CA LYS A 228 9.79 -3.37 -1.81
C LYS A 228 10.29 -2.34 -0.79
N SER A 229 10.22 -1.06 -1.10
CA SER A 229 10.59 0.04 -0.19
C SER A 229 9.66 1.24 -0.38
N LEU A 230 9.68 2.17 0.58
CA LEU A 230 8.99 3.45 0.44
C LEU A 230 9.83 4.61 0.98
N THR A 231 9.93 5.68 0.20
CA THR A 231 10.49 6.97 0.62
C THR A 231 9.49 8.09 0.36
N GLY A 232 9.23 8.93 1.37
CA GLY A 232 8.38 10.12 1.23
C GLY A 232 7.43 10.31 2.41
N ASN A 233 6.59 11.34 2.34
CA ASN A 233 5.75 11.83 3.44
C ASN A 233 4.25 11.57 3.25
N ALA A 234 3.87 10.62 2.39
CA ALA A 234 2.45 10.30 2.19
C ALA A 234 1.78 9.75 3.46
N GLU A 235 0.48 10.03 3.62
CA GLU A 235 -0.32 9.62 4.77
C GLU A 235 -1.11 8.33 4.52
N GLY A 236 -1.15 7.44 5.51
CA GLY A 236 -1.85 6.15 5.41
C GLY A 236 -3.11 6.08 6.27
N HIS A 237 -4.26 5.78 5.65
CA HIS A 237 -5.55 5.62 6.33
C HIS A 237 -6.01 4.16 6.35
N ILE A 238 -6.70 3.78 7.42
CA ILE A 238 -7.20 2.40 7.61
C ILE A 238 -8.44 2.18 6.74
N ASN A 239 -8.25 1.53 5.60
CA ASN A 239 -9.33 1.05 4.72
C ASN A 239 -8.92 -0.31 4.10
N PRO A 240 -8.69 -1.36 4.91
CA PRO A 240 -8.13 -2.63 4.43
C PRO A 240 -9.02 -3.23 3.33
N LEU A 241 -8.37 -3.91 2.39
CA LEU A 241 -9.04 -4.74 1.39
C LEU A 241 -9.97 -5.73 2.10
N LYS A 242 -11.23 -5.81 1.70
CA LYS A 242 -12.17 -6.81 2.22
C LYS A 242 -11.69 -8.21 1.83
N ASP A 243 -12.00 -9.19 2.66
CA ASP A 243 -11.75 -10.58 2.29
C ASP A 243 -12.65 -10.95 1.11
N HIS A 244 -12.00 -11.43 0.04
CA HIS A 244 -12.67 -11.93 -1.15
C HIS A 244 -12.15 -13.33 -1.45
N ASP A 245 -13.04 -14.26 -1.76
CA ASP A 245 -12.69 -15.59 -2.24
C ASP A 245 -12.18 -15.47 -3.68
N ILE A 246 -10.87 -15.21 -3.82
CA ILE A 246 -10.22 -15.30 -5.11
C ILE A 246 -9.80 -16.76 -5.28
N CYS A 247 -10.47 -17.49 -6.19
CA CYS A 247 -10.03 -18.81 -6.61
C CYS A 247 -8.69 -18.70 -7.35
N LEU A 248 -7.58 -18.73 -6.60
CA LEU A 248 -6.20 -18.69 -7.09
C LEU A 248 -5.58 -20.09 -7.23
#